data_AF-A0A183B6I9-F1
#
_entry.id   AF-A0A183B6I9-F1
#
_cell.length_a   1.000
_cell.length_b   1.000
_cell.length_c   1.000
_cell.angle_alpha   90.00
_cell.angle_beta   90.00
_cell.angle_gamma   90.00
#
_symmetry.space_group_name_H-M   'P 1'
#
loop_
_entity.id
_entity.type
_entity.pdbx_description
1 polymer ?
#
loop_
_entity_poly.entity_id
_entity_poly.type
_entity_poly.pdbx_seq_one_letter_code
_entity_poly.pdbx_strand_id
1 'polypeptide(L)'
;MSARDGDKCVSQCPPKEIVSRTDSRLQPNPDFKYTFHDMCVKDCPAPFLKSNIYCVIECNLKSQIPVNGTCQQCPASGCPEHCTEDQIFDIKPHIIDDRALDRLENCIYYTGRLYISKESFEPRV
;
A
#
# COMPACT_ATOMS: atom_id res chain seq x y z
N MET A 1 -7.59 21.90 1.18
CA MET A 1 -7.75 20.88 0.12
C MET A 1 -9.18 20.36 0.22
N SER A 2 -9.90 20.28 -0.90
CA SER A 2 -11.26 19.75 -0.98
C SER A 2 -11.25 18.44 -1.75
N ALA A 3 -12.17 17.53 -1.44
CA ALA A 3 -12.38 16.27 -2.13
C ALA A 3 -13.75 16.25 -2.83
N ARG A 4 -13.84 15.57 -3.96
CA ARG A 4 -15.08 15.32 -4.69
C ARG A 4 -15.81 14.12 -4.09
N ASP A 5 -17.03 14.34 -3.62
CA ASP A 5 -17.95 13.30 -3.21
C ASP A 5 -19.21 13.32 -4.10
N GLY A 6 -19.20 12.48 -5.14
CA GLY A 6 -20.21 12.53 -6.20
C GLY A 6 -20.19 13.90 -6.90
N ASP A 7 -21.31 14.63 -6.81
CA ASP A 7 -21.46 15.97 -7.41
C ASP A 7 -21.14 17.12 -6.45
N LYS A 8 -20.61 16.81 -5.26
CA LYS A 8 -20.30 17.81 -4.22
C LYS A 8 -18.81 17.91 -3.95
N CYS A 9 -18.36 19.10 -3.58
CA CYS A 9 -17.03 19.32 -3.01
C CYS A 9 -17.14 19.37 -1.48
N VAL A 10 -16.35 18.55 -0.79
CA VAL A 10 -16.30 18.47 0.68
C VAL A 10 -14.89 18.76 1.17
N SER A 11 -14.73 19.23 2.41
CA SER A 11 -13.39 19.42 3.00
C SER A 11 -12.72 18.10 3.38
N GLN A 12 -13.52 17.10 3.77
CA GLN A 12 -13.08 15.77 4.16
C GLN A 12 -14.15 14.76 3.72
N CYS A 13 -13.71 13.56 3.34
CA CYS A 13 -14.64 12.47 3.03
C CYS A 13 -15.43 12.04 4.29
N PRO A 14 -16.65 11.49 4.10
CA PRO A 14 -17.43 10.95 5.21
C PRO A 14 -16.60 10.05 6.14
N PRO A 15 -16.52 10.35 7.45
CA PRO A 15 -15.65 9.64 8.38
C PRO A 15 -16.17 8.22 8.65
N LYS A 16 -15.31 7.35 9.21
CA LYS A 16 -15.65 5.96 9.54
C LYS A 16 -16.66 5.85 10.69
N GLU A 17 -16.66 6.83 11.58
CA GLU A 17 -17.52 6.88 12.77
C GLU A 17 -18.17 8.26 12.91
N ILE A 18 -19.39 8.27 13.45
CA ILE A 18 -20.16 9.48 13.77
C ILE A 18 -20.67 9.40 15.21
N VAL A 19 -20.88 10.55 15.85
CA VAL A 19 -21.48 10.60 17.19
C VAL A 19 -22.99 10.46 17.07
N SER A 20 -23.54 9.43 17.70
CA SER A 20 -24.97 9.22 17.79
C SER A 20 -25.61 10.26 18.71
N ARG A 21 -26.70 10.88 18.25
CA ARG A 21 -27.42 11.91 19.00
C ARG A 21 -28.26 11.34 20.14
N THR A 22 -28.55 10.05 20.15
CA THR A 22 -29.42 9.42 21.16
C THR A 22 -28.66 9.05 22.43
N ASP A 23 -27.41 8.60 22.31
CA ASP A 23 -26.58 8.10 23.41
C ASP A 23 -25.22 8.80 23.53
N SER A 24 -24.90 9.75 22.64
CA SER A 24 -23.63 10.49 22.59
C SER A 24 -22.40 9.58 22.42
N ARG A 25 -22.55 8.41 21.79
CA ARG A 25 -21.46 7.46 21.54
C ARG A 25 -21.00 7.48 20.09
N LEU A 26 -19.75 7.10 19.84
CA LEU A 26 -19.26 6.83 18.49
C LEU A 26 -19.93 5.57 17.94
N GLN A 27 -20.48 5.69 16.74
CA GLN A 27 -21.10 4.59 16.01
C GLN A 27 -20.57 4.55 14.57
N PRO A 28 -20.51 3.36 13.94
CA PRO A 28 -20.10 3.25 12.55
C PRO A 28 -20.97 4.12 11.63
N ASN A 29 -20.32 4.85 10.73
CA ASN A 29 -21.02 5.67 9.75
C ASN A 29 -21.37 4.83 8.51
N PRO A 30 -22.67 4.62 8.19
CA PRO A 30 -23.07 3.89 7.00
C PRO A 30 -22.65 4.59 5.69
N ASP A 31 -22.42 5.91 5.74
CA ASP A 31 -22.01 6.72 4.59
C ASP A 31 -20.49 6.85 4.45
N PHE A 32 -19.70 6.10 5.24
CA PHE A 32 -18.24 6.12 5.19
C PHE A 32 -17.72 5.93 3.75
N LYS A 33 -16.73 6.74 3.38
CA LYS A 33 -16.00 6.63 2.11
C LYS A 33 -14.51 6.79 2.36
N TYR A 34 -13.72 6.03 1.60
CA TYR A 34 -12.27 6.15 1.58
C TYR A 34 -11.86 7.43 0.85
N THR A 35 -10.81 8.07 1.35
CA THR A 35 -10.11 9.15 0.68
C THR A 35 -9.17 8.55 -0.36
N PHE A 36 -9.43 8.83 -1.62
CA PHE A 36 -8.58 8.47 -2.75
C PHE A 36 -8.15 9.75 -3.48
N HIS A 37 -6.93 10.21 -3.22
CA HIS A 37 -6.44 11.52 -3.66
C HIS A 37 -7.43 12.64 -3.29
N ASP A 38 -8.06 13.24 -4.28
CA ASP A 38 -9.05 14.32 -4.20
C ASP A 38 -10.49 13.82 -4.39
N MET A 39 -10.75 12.54 -4.19
CA MET A 39 -12.07 11.91 -4.34
C MET A 39 -12.45 11.05 -3.13
N CYS A 40 -13.75 10.94 -2.89
CA CYS A 40 -14.34 10.05 -1.90
C CYS A 40 -14.96 8.83 -2.60
N VAL A 41 -14.45 7.64 -2.31
CA VAL A 41 -14.88 6.39 -2.96
C VAL A 41 -15.42 5.39 -1.94
N LYS A 42 -16.44 4.62 -2.32
CA LYS A 42 -16.99 3.55 -1.45
C LYS A 42 -15.99 2.40 -1.26
N ASP A 43 -15.27 2.08 -2.33
CA ASP A 43 -14.20 1.08 -2.34
C ASP A 43 -12.99 1.63 -3.08
N CYS A 44 -11.79 1.23 -2.64
CA CYS A 44 -10.57 1.57 -3.35
C CYS A 44 -10.55 0.85 -4.71
N PRO A 45 -10.36 1.58 -5.82
CA PRO A 45 -10.24 0.97 -7.13
C PRO A 45 -8.96 0.11 -7.19
N ALA A 46 -9.01 -1.04 -7.86
CA ALA A 46 -7.79 -1.82 -8.11
C ALA A 46 -6.80 -0.99 -8.97
N PRO A 47 -5.49 -1.05 -8.70
CA PRO A 47 -4.78 -1.94 -7.77
C PRO A 47 -4.56 -1.37 -6.35
N PHE A 48 -5.26 -0.29 -5.96
CA PHE A 48 -5.04 0.37 -4.68
C PHE A 48 -5.57 -0.44 -3.50
N LEU A 49 -4.86 -0.38 -2.38
CA LEU A 49 -5.12 -1.08 -1.14
C LEU A 49 -5.86 -0.17 -0.15
N LYS A 50 -6.72 -0.76 0.67
CA LYS A 50 -7.41 -0.08 1.78
C LYS A 50 -6.47 0.04 2.98
N SER A 51 -6.13 1.26 3.40
CA SER A 51 -5.38 1.51 4.65
C SER A 51 -6.07 2.56 5.51
N ASN A 52 -6.62 2.11 6.64
CA ASN A 52 -7.46 2.92 7.52
C ASN A 52 -8.63 3.60 6.77
N ILE A 53 -8.53 4.90 6.48
CA ILE A 53 -9.52 5.70 5.74
C ILE A 53 -9.03 6.11 4.34
N TYR A 54 -7.88 5.61 3.91
CA TYR A 54 -7.22 5.99 2.65
C TYR A 54 -7.11 4.82 1.68
N CYS A 55 -7.07 5.14 0.40
CA CYS A 55 -6.61 4.24 -0.65
C CYS A 55 -5.13 4.51 -0.93
N VAL A 56 -4.28 3.50 -0.76
CA VAL A 56 -2.82 3.60 -0.89
C VAL A 56 -2.32 2.63 -1.95
N ILE A 57 -1.19 2.96 -2.60
CA ILE A 57 -0.54 2.04 -3.56
C ILE A 57 0.13 0.89 -2.81
N GLU A 58 0.67 1.18 -1.62
CA GLU A 58 1.44 0.24 -0.81
C GLU A 58 1.09 0.44 0.68
N CYS A 59 1.11 -0.65 1.44
CA CYS A 59 0.98 -0.61 2.90
C CYS A 59 2.26 -0.06 3.54
N ASN A 60 2.18 0.37 4.80
CA ASN A 60 3.41 0.60 5.56
C ASN A 60 4.02 -0.74 5.95
N LEU A 61 4.92 -1.29 5.13
CA LEU A 61 5.47 -2.65 5.29
C LEU A 61 6.29 -2.84 6.58
N LYS A 62 6.58 -1.77 7.33
CA LYS A 62 7.18 -1.82 8.67
C LYS A 62 6.19 -2.14 9.80
N SER A 63 4.89 -1.95 9.56
CA SER A 63 3.85 -2.18 10.56
C SER A 63 2.62 -2.91 10.03
N GLN A 64 2.49 -3.06 8.72
CA GLN A 64 1.34 -3.63 8.05
C GLN A 64 1.73 -4.55 6.90
N ILE A 65 0.85 -5.49 6.58
CA ILE A 65 0.97 -6.39 5.43
C ILE A 65 -0.28 -6.31 4.54
N PRO A 66 -0.14 -6.40 3.21
CA PRO A 66 -1.28 -6.46 2.30
C PRO A 66 -1.96 -7.83 2.37
N VAL A 67 -3.23 -7.85 2.76
CA VAL A 67 -4.05 -9.08 2.82
C VAL A 67 -5.39 -8.79 2.15
N ASN A 68 -5.68 -9.49 1.06
CA ASN A 68 -6.94 -9.36 0.30
C ASN A 68 -7.31 -7.90 -0.03
N GLY A 69 -6.35 -7.11 -0.51
CA GLY A 69 -6.57 -5.71 -0.88
C GLY A 69 -6.66 -4.73 0.29
N THR A 70 -6.34 -5.16 1.52
CA THR A 70 -6.38 -4.33 2.73
C THR A 70 -5.06 -4.43 3.50
N CYS A 71 -4.58 -3.29 4.00
CA CYS A 71 -3.42 -3.23 4.89
C CYS A 71 -3.82 -3.62 6.31
N GLN A 72 -3.38 -4.78 6.75
CA GLN A 72 -3.60 -5.28 8.11
C GLN A 72 -2.34 -5.10 8.96
N GLN A 73 -2.49 -4.90 10.26
CA GLN A 73 -1.33 -4.82 11.16
C GLN A 73 -0.56 -6.13 11.14
N CYS A 74 0.77 -6.04 11.24
CA CYS A 74 1.60 -7.22 11.34
C CYS A 74 1.26 -8.05 12.58
N PRO A 75 1.52 -9.37 12.54
CA PRO A 75 1.42 -10.22 13.72
C PRO A 75 2.32 -9.71 14.86
N ALA A 76 2.01 -10.12 16.09
CA ALA A 76 2.82 -9.77 17.27
C ALA A 76 4.27 -10.28 17.18
N SER A 77 4.54 -11.28 16.34
CA SER A 77 5.88 -11.79 16.05
C SER A 77 6.73 -10.85 15.19
N GLY A 78 6.15 -9.79 14.62
CA GLY A 78 6.80 -8.86 13.72
C GLY A 78 6.26 -8.92 12.28
N CYS A 79 6.69 -7.96 11.46
CA CYS A 79 6.40 -7.96 10.03
C CYS A 79 7.33 -8.92 9.28
N PRO A 80 6.86 -9.53 8.18
CA PRO A 80 7.70 -10.27 7.25
C PRO A 80 8.82 -9.40 6.65
N GLU A 81 9.89 -10.06 6.16
CA GLU A 81 11.01 -9.37 5.53
C GLU A 81 10.54 -8.59 4.30
N HIS A 82 10.94 -7.32 4.26
CA HIS A 82 10.61 -6.37 3.21
C HIS A 82 11.90 -5.86 2.57
N CYS A 83 11.99 -6.00 1.25
CA CYS A 83 13.14 -5.60 0.48
C CYS A 83 12.83 -4.42 -0.43
N THR A 84 13.76 -3.49 -0.54
CA THR A 84 13.70 -2.35 -1.46
C THR A 84 14.69 -2.51 -2.60
N GLU A 85 14.49 -1.74 -3.67
CA GLU A 85 15.42 -1.70 -4.81
C GLU A 85 16.88 -1.48 -4.37
N ASP A 86 17.12 -0.57 -3.42
CA ASP A 86 18.47 -0.26 -2.90
C ASP A 86 19.09 -1.41 -2.09
N GLN A 87 18.29 -2.31 -1.51
CA GLN A 87 18.79 -3.49 -0.80
C GLN A 87 19.13 -4.63 -1.76
N ILE A 88 18.43 -4.71 -2.89
CA ILE A 88 18.61 -5.77 -3.88
C ILE A 88 19.76 -5.43 -4.84
N PHE A 89 19.84 -4.18 -5.32
CA PHE A 89 20.74 -3.80 -6.39
C PHE A 89 21.84 -2.85 -5.91
N ASP A 90 23.10 -3.27 -6.03
CA ASP A 90 24.26 -2.44 -5.61
C ASP A 90 24.58 -1.31 -6.60
N ILE A 91 24.40 -1.56 -7.89
CA ILE A 91 24.92 -0.72 -8.98
C ILE A 91 23.81 -0.47 -10.00
N LYS A 92 23.78 0.74 -10.56
CA LYS A 92 22.91 1.09 -11.68
C LYS A 92 23.56 0.73 -13.01
N PRO A 93 22.80 0.24 -14.01
CA PRO A 93 21.35 0.05 -14.00
C PRO A 93 20.91 -1.15 -13.14
N HIS A 94 19.76 -1.03 -12.49
CA HIS A 94 19.17 -2.08 -11.64
C HIS A 94 18.59 -3.21 -12.49
N ILE A 95 19.47 -4.02 -13.09
CA ILE A 95 19.13 -5.20 -13.88
C ILE A 95 19.24 -6.43 -12.98
N ILE A 96 18.27 -7.34 -13.07
CA ILE A 96 18.34 -8.62 -12.35
C ILE A 96 19.53 -9.43 -12.85
N ASP A 97 20.37 -9.88 -11.93
CA ASP A 97 21.46 -10.82 -12.12
C ASP A 97 21.46 -11.89 -11.00
N ASP A 98 22.42 -12.82 -11.03
CA ASP A 98 22.60 -13.87 -10.02
C ASP A 98 22.66 -13.33 -8.57
N ARG A 99 23.39 -12.24 -8.32
CA ARG A 99 23.53 -11.65 -6.98
C ARG A 99 22.23 -11.00 -6.52
N ALA A 100 21.51 -10.34 -7.42
CA ALA A 100 20.20 -9.78 -7.11
C ALA A 100 19.20 -10.90 -6.77
N LEU A 101 19.26 -12.03 -7.47
CA LEU A 101 18.43 -13.21 -7.19
C LEU A 101 18.75 -13.83 -5.83
N ASP A 102 20.03 -13.97 -5.46
CA ASP A 102 20.44 -14.46 -4.14
C ASP A 102 19.89 -13.59 -3.00
N ARG A 103 19.85 -12.27 -3.21
CA ARG A 103 19.30 -11.31 -2.24
C ARG A 103 17.78 -11.36 -2.16
N LEU A 104 17.11 -11.61 -3.29
CA LEU A 104 15.66 -11.73 -3.37
C LEU A 104 15.13 -13.02 -2.73
N GLU A 105 15.96 -14.05 -2.53
CA GLU A 105 15.55 -15.36 -2.00
C GLU A 105 14.81 -15.25 -0.66
N ASN A 106 15.22 -14.33 0.22
CA ASN A 106 14.63 -14.14 1.55
C ASN A 106 13.58 -13.02 1.61
N CYS A 107 13.24 -12.39 0.48
CA CYS A 107 12.33 -11.26 0.42
C CYS A 107 10.89 -11.70 0.24
N ILE A 108 10.04 -11.51 1.26
CA ILE A 108 8.61 -11.85 1.18
C ILE A 108 7.84 -10.76 0.45
N TYR A 109 8.15 -9.49 0.73
CA TYR A 109 7.64 -8.34 0.00
C TYR A 109 8.78 -7.57 -0.64
N TYR A 110 8.56 -7.07 -1.86
CA TYR A 110 9.51 -6.24 -2.58
C TYR A 110 8.86 -4.94 -3.06
N THR A 111 9.52 -3.81 -2.79
CA THR A 111 9.14 -2.49 -3.30
C THR A 111 10.18 -2.00 -4.28
N GLY A 112 9.78 -1.89 -5.55
CA GLY A 112 10.64 -1.39 -6.62
C GLY A 112 10.22 -1.95 -7.96
N ARG A 113 11.07 -1.75 -8.96
CA ARG A 113 10.88 -2.31 -10.30
C ARG A 113 11.92 -3.39 -10.55
N LEU A 114 11.47 -4.48 -11.15
CA LEU A 114 12.35 -5.53 -11.62
C LEU A 114 12.56 -5.35 -13.12
N TYR A 115 13.81 -5.12 -13.52
CA TYR A 115 14.19 -5.06 -14.94
C TYR A 115 14.93 -6.33 -15.32
N ILE A 116 14.37 -7.05 -16.29
CA ILE A 116 14.94 -8.26 -16.85
C ILE A 116 15.21 -7.98 -18.32
N SER A 117 16.46 -8.14 -18.74
CA SER A 117 16.91 -7.89 -20.10
C SER A 117 17.89 -8.98 -20.55
N LYS A 118 18.54 -8.82 -21.71
CA LYS A 118 19.48 -9.83 -22.20
C LYS A 118 20.70 -9.96 -21.27
N GLU A 119 21.15 -8.83 -20.75
CA GLU A 119 22.25 -8.69 -19.80
C GLU A 119 22.01 -9.52 -18.52
N SER A 120 20.75 -9.76 -18.14
CA SER A 120 20.41 -10.65 -17.01
C SER A 120 20.86 -12.10 -17.18
N PHE A 121 21.06 -12.52 -18.43
CA PHE A 121 21.41 -13.90 -18.78
C PHE A 121 22.83 -14.02 -19.35
N GLU A 122 23.55 -12.90 -19.50
CA GLU A 122 24.92 -12.90 -19.99
C GLU A 122 25.88 -13.27 -18.86
N PRO A 123 26.85 -14.17 -19.09
CA PRO A 123 27.88 -14.48 -18.12
C PRO A 123 28.66 -13.20 -17.81
N ARG A 124 28.90 -12.91 -16.53
CA ARG A 124 29.77 -11.81 -16.16
C ARG A 124 31.19 -12.07 -16.68
N VAL A 125 31.74 -11.09 -17.40
CA VAL A 125 33.16 -11.04 -17.77
C VAL A 125 33.98 -10.51 -16.60
#